data_AF-A0A1Y3SUS7-F1
#
_entry.id   AF-A0A1Y3SUS7-F1
#
_cell.length_a   1.000
_cell.length_b   1.000
_cell.length_c   1.000
_cell.angle_alpha   90.00
_cell.angle_beta   90.00
_cell.angle_gamma   90.00
#
_symmetry.space_group_name_H-M   'P 1'
#
loop_
_entity.id
_entity.type
_entity.pdbx_description
1 polymer ?
#
loop_
_entity_poly.entity_id
_entity_poly.type
_entity_poly.pdbx_seq_one_letter_code
_entity_poly.pdbx_strand_id
1 'polypeptide(L)'
;MKSIHLNVSNETLAEKKLTVKWQVRNAKARILYSKEKEILVPPLSSVWLEKEELPDIHVFEEYVSYQAWEGETQISEGTVIFSYPKYFRYEDPKLSCTVEKNKITVKAETYAKSVEILNDQEDLVLSDNYFDLNGDTKTVEILRGRPEGIRLRSVWNIGEPLPVNGKNRL
;
A
#
# COMPACT_ATOMS: atom_id res chain seq x y z
N MET A 1 3.77 16.23 -18.61
CA MET A 1 2.58 16.44 -17.76
C MET A 1 2.50 15.29 -16.76
N LYS A 2 2.11 15.54 -15.52
CA LYS A 2 2.01 14.51 -14.48
C LYS A 2 0.71 13.74 -14.72
N SER A 3 0.74 12.42 -14.68
CA SER A 3 -0.39 11.59 -15.09
C SER A 3 -0.24 10.16 -14.58
N ILE A 4 -1.34 9.42 -14.52
CA ILE A 4 -1.35 7.96 -14.35
C ILE A 4 -1.97 7.30 -15.57
N HIS A 5 -1.57 6.06 -15.83
CA HIS A 5 -2.18 5.21 -16.84
C HIS A 5 -2.29 3.81 -16.23
N LEU A 6 -3.51 3.41 -15.88
CA LEU A 6 -3.75 2.16 -15.17
C LEU A 6 -3.99 1.04 -16.19
N ASN A 7 -3.29 -0.07 -16.00
CA ASN A 7 -3.48 -1.29 -16.77
C ASN A 7 -4.03 -2.37 -15.83
N VAL A 8 -4.98 -3.15 -16.34
CA VAL A 8 -5.52 -4.31 -15.64
C VAL A 8 -5.27 -5.54 -16.48
N SER A 9 -4.49 -6.48 -15.93
CA SER A 9 -4.20 -7.77 -16.55
C SER A 9 -5.06 -8.86 -15.94
N ASN A 10 -5.67 -9.68 -16.81
CA ASN A 10 -6.41 -10.87 -16.46
C ASN A 10 -5.68 -12.10 -16.98
N GLU A 11 -4.97 -12.80 -16.10
CA GLU A 11 -4.25 -14.03 -16.42
C GLU A 11 -5.12 -15.30 -16.25
N THR A 12 -6.44 -15.13 -16.13
CA THR A 12 -7.38 -16.25 -16.02
C THR A 12 -8.03 -16.57 -17.37
N LEU A 13 -8.62 -17.77 -17.47
CA LEU A 13 -9.34 -18.23 -18.66
C LEU A 13 -10.78 -17.69 -18.77
N ALA A 14 -11.26 -16.96 -17.77
CA ALA A 14 -12.60 -16.39 -17.73
C ALA A 14 -12.53 -14.87 -17.92
N GLU A 15 -13.53 -14.29 -18.59
CA GLU A 15 -13.69 -12.83 -18.62
C GLU A 15 -13.95 -12.31 -17.20
N LYS A 16 -13.34 -11.17 -16.87
CA LYS A 16 -13.44 -10.55 -15.56
C LYS A 16 -14.17 -9.21 -15.67
N LYS A 17 -15.28 -9.07 -14.96
CA LYS A 17 -15.91 -7.77 -14.71
C LYS A 17 -15.34 -7.18 -13.43
N LEU A 18 -14.62 -6.07 -13.54
CA LEU A 18 -13.90 -5.45 -12.44
C LEU A 18 -14.27 -3.98 -12.28
N THR A 19 -14.20 -3.48 -11.06
CA THR A 19 -14.27 -2.05 -10.75
C THR A 19 -12.89 -1.57 -10.33
N VAL A 20 -12.29 -0.69 -11.13
CA VAL A 20 -11.03 -0.03 -10.81
C VAL A 20 -11.34 1.29 -10.12
N LYS A 21 -10.75 1.51 -8.94
CA LYS A 21 -10.88 2.75 -8.17
C LYS A 21 -9.51 3.39 -8.03
N TRP A 22 -9.44 4.71 -8.13
CA TRP A 22 -8.21 5.44 -7.82
C TRP A 22 -8.53 6.77 -7.15
N GLN A 23 -7.64 7.17 -6.25
CA GLN A 23 -7.78 8.38 -5.47
C GLN A 23 -6.47 9.15 -5.46
N VAL A 24 -6.54 10.46 -5.62
CA VAL A 24 -5.43 11.34 -5.23
C VAL A 24 -5.58 11.62 -3.75
N ARG A 25 -4.49 11.41 -3.01
CA ARG A 25 -4.41 11.57 -1.57
C ARG A 25 -3.25 12.47 -1.19
N ASN A 26 -3.36 13.19 -0.08
CA ASN A 26 -2.22 13.88 0.52
C ASN A 26 -1.43 12.95 1.48
N ALA A 27 -0.28 13.40 1.97
CA ALA A 27 0.61 12.63 2.86
C ALA A 27 -0.06 12.16 4.17
N LYS A 28 -1.14 12.85 4.61
CA LYS A 28 -2.00 12.44 5.74
C LYS A 28 -3.03 11.36 5.35
N ALA A 29 -2.85 10.77 4.18
CA ALA A 29 -3.72 9.79 3.54
C ALA A 29 -5.17 10.25 3.27
N ARG A 30 -5.46 11.55 3.37
CA ARG A 30 -6.80 12.09 3.10
C ARG A 30 -7.06 12.08 1.61
N ILE A 31 -8.22 11.57 1.20
CA ILE A 31 -8.68 11.60 -0.19
C ILE A 31 -8.99 13.05 -0.57
N LEU A 32 -8.30 13.54 -1.59
CA LEU A 32 -8.56 14.85 -2.21
C LEU A 32 -9.63 14.72 -3.29
N TYR A 33 -9.55 13.65 -4.09
CA TYR A 33 -10.66 13.21 -4.93
C TYR A 33 -10.54 11.73 -5.26
N SER A 34 -11.66 11.14 -5.73
CA SER A 34 -11.76 9.74 -6.11
C SER A 34 -12.46 9.62 -7.46
N LYS A 35 -12.04 8.63 -8.24
CA LYS A 35 -12.72 8.18 -9.46
C LYS A 35 -12.81 6.65 -9.44
N GLU A 36 -13.76 6.14 -10.21
CA GLU A 36 -13.88 4.71 -10.44
C GLU A 36 -14.39 4.42 -11.85
N LYS A 37 -14.08 3.22 -12.35
CA LYS A 37 -14.50 2.74 -13.66
C LYS A 37 -14.76 1.24 -13.62
N GLU A 38 -15.94 0.83 -14.05
CA GLU A 38 -16.20 -0.57 -14.39
C GLU A 38 -15.58 -0.90 -15.75
N ILE A 39 -14.91 -2.06 -15.82
CA ILE A 39 -14.28 -2.59 -17.03
C ILE A 39 -14.59 -4.08 -17.19
N LEU A 40 -14.54 -4.55 -18.44
CA LEU A 40 -14.48 -5.96 -18.78
C LEU A 40 -13.07 -6.27 -19.29
N VAL A 41 -12.43 -7.30 -18.72
CA VAL A 41 -11.08 -7.72 -19.10
C VAL A 41 -11.17 -9.14 -19.66
N PRO A 42 -10.96 -9.33 -20.98
CA PRO A 42 -11.04 -10.65 -21.60
C PRO A 42 -10.05 -11.65 -20.99
N PRO A 43 -10.26 -12.96 -21.19
CA PRO A 43 -9.31 -13.99 -20.77
C PRO A 43 -7.90 -13.75 -21.31
N LEU A 44 -6.88 -14.02 -20.49
CA LEU A 44 -5.45 -13.96 -20.86
C LEU A 44 -5.06 -12.65 -21.58
N SER A 45 -5.56 -11.52 -21.09
CA SER A 45 -5.40 -10.22 -21.75
C SER A 45 -5.21 -9.08 -20.75
N SER A 46 -4.90 -7.88 -21.28
CA SER A 46 -4.87 -6.67 -20.45
C SER A 46 -5.61 -5.52 -21.11
N VAL A 47 -6.17 -4.64 -20.29
CA VAL A 47 -6.88 -3.44 -20.72
C VAL A 47 -6.23 -2.22 -20.06
N TRP A 48 -5.93 -1.22 -20.87
CA TRP A 48 -5.56 0.10 -20.40
C TRP A 48 -6.81 0.96 -20.21
N LEU A 49 -6.91 1.61 -19.05
CA LEU A 49 -7.91 2.66 -18.84
C LEU A 49 -7.47 3.93 -19.56
N GLU A 50 -8.39 4.87 -19.75
CA GLU A 50 -8.03 6.20 -20.22
C GLU A 50 -6.96 6.83 -19.31
N LYS A 51 -6.00 7.50 -19.93
CA LYS A 51 -4.93 8.20 -19.22
C LYS A 51 -5.52 9.35 -18.41
N GLU A 52 -5.24 9.38 -17.12
CA GLU A 52 -5.69 10.43 -16.22
C GLU A 52 -4.57 11.46 -16.07
N GLU A 53 -4.83 12.67 -16.53
CA GLU A 53 -3.93 13.80 -16.37
C GLU A 53 -4.11 14.47 -15.01
N LEU A 54 -2.99 14.73 -14.34
CA LEU A 54 -2.90 15.26 -12.98
C LEU A 54 -2.01 16.51 -12.95
N PRO A 55 -2.31 17.56 -13.75
CA PRO A 55 -1.42 18.71 -13.87
C PRO A 55 -1.17 19.42 -12.52
N ASP A 56 -2.15 19.38 -11.62
CA ASP A 56 -2.13 20.12 -10.36
C ASP A 56 -1.58 19.31 -9.18
N ILE A 57 -1.25 18.02 -9.35
CA ILE A 57 -0.80 17.18 -8.24
C ILE A 57 0.48 17.73 -7.59
N HIS A 58 0.48 17.87 -6.27
CA HIS A 58 1.64 18.32 -5.51
C HIS A 58 2.63 17.17 -5.29
N VAL A 59 3.59 17.01 -6.20
CA VAL A 59 4.47 15.82 -6.30
C VAL A 59 5.28 15.43 -5.05
N PHE A 60 5.42 16.35 -4.09
CA PHE A 60 6.14 16.12 -2.84
C PHE A 60 5.23 15.72 -1.68
N GLU A 61 3.91 15.88 -1.79
CA GLU A 61 2.98 15.68 -0.67
C GLU A 61 1.72 14.90 -1.08
N GLU A 62 1.53 14.66 -2.38
CA GLU A 62 0.37 13.96 -2.92
C GLU A 62 0.79 12.76 -3.74
N TYR A 63 -0.04 11.72 -3.65
CA TYR A 63 0.17 10.44 -4.28
C TYR A 63 -1.16 9.88 -4.78
N VAL A 64 -1.10 8.86 -5.64
CA VAL A 64 -2.29 8.13 -6.08
C VAL A 64 -2.31 6.77 -5.42
N SER A 65 -3.43 6.42 -4.80
CA SER A 65 -3.76 5.02 -4.49
C SER A 65 -4.71 4.47 -5.54
N TYR A 66 -4.58 3.20 -5.89
CA TYR A 66 -5.50 2.52 -6.81
C TYR A 66 -5.79 1.10 -6.34
N GLN A 67 -6.98 0.61 -6.66
CA GLN A 67 -7.45 -0.72 -6.30
C GLN A 67 -8.29 -1.32 -7.44
N ALA A 68 -8.23 -2.64 -7.59
CA ALA A 68 -9.14 -3.40 -8.44
C ALA A 68 -10.05 -4.28 -7.58
N TRP A 69 -11.34 -4.25 -7.88
CA TRP A 69 -12.38 -4.97 -7.15
C TRP A 69 -13.12 -5.93 -8.08
N GLU A 70 -13.31 -7.16 -7.64
CA GLU A 70 -14.23 -8.14 -8.25
C GLU A 70 -15.45 -8.27 -7.34
N GLY A 71 -16.55 -7.61 -7.71
CA GLY A 71 -17.71 -7.45 -6.83
C GLY A 71 -17.34 -6.65 -5.57
N GLU A 72 -17.52 -7.24 -4.40
CA GLU A 72 -17.18 -6.64 -3.09
C GLU A 72 -15.77 -7.01 -2.61
N THR A 73 -15.03 -7.83 -3.37
CA THR A 73 -13.69 -8.29 -2.98
C THR A 73 -12.62 -7.43 -3.64
N GLN A 74 -11.77 -6.78 -2.84
CA GLN A 74 -10.56 -6.15 -3.35
C GLN A 74 -9.55 -7.23 -3.72
N ILE A 75 -9.14 -7.27 -4.99
CA ILE A 75 -8.23 -8.31 -5.52
C ILE A 75 -6.82 -7.79 -5.79
N SER A 76 -6.65 -6.47 -5.87
CA SER A 76 -5.36 -5.84 -6.10
C SER A 76 -5.37 -4.39 -5.62
N GLU A 77 -4.22 -3.89 -5.21
CA GLU A 77 -4.02 -2.51 -4.77
C GLU A 77 -2.58 -2.04 -5.01
N GLY A 78 -2.38 -0.73 -4.99
CA GLY A 78 -1.05 -0.14 -5.01
C GLY A 78 -1.09 1.38 -4.84
N THR A 79 0.09 1.97 -4.71
CA THR A 79 0.26 3.43 -4.69
C THR A 79 1.40 3.89 -5.57
N VAL A 80 1.29 5.12 -6.08
CA VAL A 80 2.35 5.77 -6.86
C VAL A 80 2.57 7.20 -6.38
N ILE A 81 3.84 7.55 -6.19
CA ILE A 81 4.32 8.90 -5.93
C ILE A 81 4.91 9.50 -7.21
N PHE A 82 4.95 10.83 -7.30
CA PHE A 82 5.39 11.56 -8.51
C PHE A 82 6.78 12.20 -8.34
N SER A 83 7.51 11.78 -7.32
CA SER A 83 8.86 12.21 -7.01
C SER A 83 9.71 11.00 -6.59
N TYR A 84 11.02 11.20 -6.43
CA TYR A 84 11.84 10.18 -5.76
C TYR A 84 11.41 10.06 -4.30
N PRO A 85 11.44 8.84 -3.70
CA PRO A 85 11.03 8.64 -2.31
C PRO A 85 11.67 9.64 -1.34
N LYS A 86 12.98 9.93 -1.47
CA LYS A 86 13.69 10.89 -0.61
C LYS A 86 13.21 12.36 -0.68
N TYR A 87 12.40 12.71 -1.67
CA TYR A 87 11.82 14.05 -1.82
C TYR A 87 10.34 14.10 -1.44
N PHE A 88 9.68 12.95 -1.33
CA PHE A 88 8.32 12.89 -0.83
C PHE A 88 8.33 13.17 0.68
N ARG A 89 7.52 14.13 1.12
CA ARG A 89 7.40 14.57 2.51
C ARG A 89 6.41 13.67 3.23
N TYR A 90 6.87 12.46 3.56
CA TYR A 90 6.11 11.53 4.38
C TYR A 90 5.83 12.14 5.76
N GLU A 91 4.60 11.95 6.24
CA GLU A 91 4.25 12.19 7.64
C GLU A 91 4.68 10.96 8.47
N ASP A 92 4.92 11.14 9.77
CA ASP A 92 5.14 9.99 10.66
C ASP A 92 3.87 9.11 10.67
N PRO A 93 3.95 7.86 10.19
CA PRO A 93 2.79 6.99 10.07
C PRO A 93 2.27 6.44 11.39
N LYS A 94 3.00 6.62 12.51
CA LYS A 94 2.64 6.06 13.81
C LYS A 94 2.28 4.57 13.73
N LEU A 95 3.12 3.82 13.02
CA LEU A 95 2.90 2.39 12.79
C LEU A 95 2.72 1.65 14.12
N SER A 96 1.71 0.80 14.15
CA SER A 96 1.42 -0.09 15.27
C SER A 96 0.86 -1.40 14.75
N CYS A 97 0.92 -2.46 15.56
CA CYS A 97 0.30 -3.73 15.21
C CYS A 97 -0.30 -4.44 16.40
N THR A 98 -1.26 -5.32 16.11
CA THR A 98 -1.73 -6.37 17.02
C THR A 98 -1.40 -7.74 16.42
N VAL A 99 -1.13 -8.70 17.30
CA VAL A 99 -0.87 -10.09 16.91
C VAL A 99 -1.93 -10.98 17.55
N GLU A 100 -2.67 -11.71 16.73
CA GLU A 100 -3.71 -12.63 17.17
C GLU A 100 -3.51 -13.99 16.47
N LYS A 101 -3.15 -15.01 17.25
CA LYS A 101 -2.82 -16.35 16.73
C LYS A 101 -1.74 -16.29 15.64
N ASN A 102 -2.12 -16.57 14.39
CA ASN A 102 -1.26 -16.54 13.22
C ASN A 102 -1.50 -15.30 12.34
N LYS A 103 -2.12 -14.23 12.87
CA LYS A 103 -2.41 -13.01 12.12
C LYS A 103 -1.73 -11.80 12.76
N ILE A 104 -1.19 -10.92 11.93
CA ILE A 104 -0.64 -9.63 12.32
C ILE A 104 -1.49 -8.56 11.63
N THR A 105 -2.10 -7.68 12.40
CA THR A 105 -2.83 -6.52 11.88
C THR A 105 -2.00 -5.29 12.10
N VAL A 106 -1.50 -4.68 11.02
CA VAL A 106 -0.73 -3.44 11.05
C VAL A 106 -1.66 -2.26 10.79
N LYS A 107 -1.44 -1.16 11.50
CA LYS A 107 -2.15 0.10 11.36
C LYS A 107 -1.17 1.24 11.09
N ALA A 108 -1.56 2.16 10.21
CA ALA A 108 -0.94 3.47 10.05
C ALA A 108 -1.97 4.60 10.25
N GLU A 109 -1.54 5.74 10.78
CA GLU A 109 -2.37 6.95 10.88
C GLU A 109 -2.29 7.84 9.64
N THR A 110 -1.22 7.73 8.85
CA THR A 110 -0.98 8.48 7.62
C THR A 110 -0.48 7.55 6.50
N TYR A 111 -0.02 8.11 5.37
CA TYR A 111 0.52 7.29 4.29
C TYR A 111 1.84 6.63 4.71
N ALA A 112 1.86 5.30 4.75
CA ALA A 112 3.04 4.52 5.05
C ALA A 112 3.45 3.72 3.81
N LYS A 113 4.57 4.10 3.18
CA LYS A 113 5.10 3.41 2.00
C LYS A 113 6.01 2.25 2.38
N SER A 114 5.85 1.10 1.72
CA SER A 114 6.66 -0.11 1.86
C SER A 114 6.82 -0.53 3.33
N VAL A 115 5.68 -0.72 3.99
CA VAL A 115 5.58 -1.22 5.35
C VAL A 115 6.20 -2.61 5.42
N GLU A 116 7.24 -2.73 6.24
CA GLU A 116 7.99 -3.94 6.47
C GLU A 116 7.72 -4.43 7.89
N ILE A 117 7.36 -5.71 8.00
CA ILE A 117 7.21 -6.42 9.26
C ILE A 117 8.45 -7.31 9.44
N LEU A 118 9.14 -7.16 10.57
CA LEU A 118 10.29 -7.96 10.99
C LEU A 118 10.01 -8.60 12.36
N ASN A 119 10.71 -9.68 12.67
CA ASN A 119 10.82 -10.25 14.01
C ASN A 119 12.28 -10.26 14.48
N ASP A 120 12.55 -10.78 15.68
CA ASP A 120 13.90 -10.84 16.25
C ASP A 120 14.87 -11.67 15.41
N GLN A 121 14.41 -12.78 14.81
CA GLN A 121 15.23 -13.69 14.02
C GLN A 121 15.22 -13.38 12.51
N GLU A 122 14.41 -12.40 12.09
CA GLU A 122 14.19 -12.02 10.69
C GLU A 122 13.83 -13.21 9.77
N ASP A 123 13.04 -14.15 10.30
CA ASP A 123 12.70 -15.43 9.67
C ASP A 123 11.20 -15.61 9.35
N LEU A 124 10.39 -14.57 9.58
CA LEU A 124 8.96 -14.59 9.27
C LEU A 124 8.72 -14.76 7.76
N VAL A 125 7.84 -15.70 7.42
CA VAL A 125 7.18 -15.74 6.10
C VAL A 125 5.73 -15.34 6.29
N LEU A 126 5.34 -14.27 5.60
CA LEU A 126 4.03 -13.66 5.70
C LEU A 126 3.28 -13.83 4.37
N SER A 127 1.94 -13.81 4.44
CA SER A 127 1.09 -13.79 3.25
C SER A 127 1.33 -12.55 2.38
N ASP A 128 1.77 -11.46 2.99
CA ASP A 128 2.17 -10.22 2.34
C ASP A 128 3.15 -9.46 3.24
N ASN A 129 4.10 -8.74 2.63
CA ASN A 129 5.07 -7.87 3.30
C ASN A 129 5.52 -6.78 2.30
N TYR A 130 6.06 -5.67 2.78
CA TYR A 130 6.42 -4.50 1.94
C TYR A 130 5.23 -3.83 1.24
N PHE A 131 4.05 -3.88 1.85
CA PHE A 131 2.83 -3.25 1.34
C PHE A 131 2.73 -1.77 1.72
N ASP A 132 1.90 -1.01 1.02
CA ASP A 132 1.61 0.37 1.39
C ASP A 132 0.35 0.44 2.27
N LEU A 133 0.30 1.37 3.23
CA LEU A 133 -0.90 1.71 4.00
C LEU A 133 -1.34 3.14 3.71
N ASN A 134 -2.65 3.33 3.66
CA ASN A 134 -3.32 4.54 3.23
C ASN A 134 -4.06 5.19 4.39
N GLY A 135 -3.40 5.28 5.57
CA GLY A 135 -4.02 5.72 6.83
C GLY A 135 -5.05 4.72 7.36
N ASP A 136 -4.82 3.44 7.09
CA ASP A 136 -5.73 2.33 7.33
C ASP A 136 -4.99 1.14 7.98
N THR A 137 -5.63 -0.03 7.94
CA THR A 137 -5.11 -1.27 8.53
C THR A 137 -5.01 -2.37 7.48
N LYS A 138 -3.99 -3.22 7.60
CA LYS A 138 -3.87 -4.45 6.83
C LYS A 138 -3.53 -5.62 7.73
N THR A 139 -4.27 -6.72 7.54
CA THR A 139 -4.02 -7.98 8.24
C THR A 139 -3.30 -8.93 7.30
N VAL A 140 -2.19 -9.51 7.79
CA VAL A 140 -1.42 -10.54 7.10
C VAL A 140 -1.34 -11.80 7.93
N GLU A 141 -1.21 -12.95 7.27
CA GLU A 141 -1.07 -14.25 7.92
C GLU A 141 0.40 -14.65 8.04
N ILE A 142 0.76 -15.24 9.19
CA ILE A 142 2.05 -15.87 9.43
C ILE A 142 2.00 -17.26 8.83
N LEU A 143 2.74 -17.46 7.75
CA LEU A 143 2.89 -18.75 7.07
C LEU A 143 4.01 -19.58 7.69
N ARG A 144 5.04 -18.93 8.24
CA ARG A 144 6.17 -19.55 8.95
C ARG A 144 6.85 -18.56 9.89
N GLY A 145 7.47 -19.06 10.96
CA GLY A 145 8.20 -18.28 11.95
C GLY A 145 7.34 -17.94 13.19
N ARG A 146 7.94 -17.26 14.16
CA ARG A 146 7.26 -16.83 15.40
C ARG A 146 7.22 -15.30 15.49
N PRO A 147 6.07 -14.71 15.89
CA PRO A 147 5.93 -13.26 16.01
C PRO A 147 6.51 -12.71 17.32
N GLU A 148 7.76 -13.07 17.61
CA GLU A 148 8.50 -12.61 18.78
C GLU A 148 9.30 -11.35 18.42
N GLY A 149 9.16 -10.28 19.20
CA GLY A 149 9.88 -9.01 18.96
C GLY A 149 9.51 -8.32 17.64
N ILE A 150 8.21 -8.23 17.33
CA ILE A 150 7.75 -7.60 16.09
C ILE A 150 8.22 -6.14 16.01
N ARG A 151 8.84 -5.80 14.87
CA ARG A 151 9.27 -4.45 14.51
C ARG A 151 8.61 -4.06 13.20
N LEU A 152 8.14 -2.81 13.13
CA LEU A 152 7.52 -2.23 11.94
C LEU A 152 8.39 -1.11 11.41
N ARG A 153 8.57 -1.08 10.10
CA ARG A 153 9.26 0.00 9.40
C ARG A 153 8.49 0.40 8.15
N SER A 154 8.77 1.58 7.64
CA SER A 154 8.34 2.08 6.33
C SER A 154 9.45 2.94 5.74
N VAL A 155 9.26 3.44 4.53
CA VAL A 155 10.18 4.41 3.91
C VAL A 155 10.44 5.62 4.79
N TRP A 156 9.46 6.05 5.60
CA TRP A 156 9.64 7.15 6.57
C TRP A 156 10.83 6.88 7.52
N ASN A 157 11.05 5.62 7.92
CA ASN A 157 12.14 5.22 8.81
C ASN A 157 13.51 5.12 8.13
N ILE A 158 13.60 5.17 6.79
CA ILE A 158 14.86 4.97 6.05
C ILE A 158 15.73 6.23 6.08
N GLY A 159 15.14 7.39 6.40
CA GLY A 159 15.87 8.64 6.64
C GLY A 159 16.41 8.81 8.06
N GLU A 160 16.00 7.97 9.01
CA GLU A 160 16.41 8.08 10.41
C GLU A 160 17.40 6.96 10.80
N PRO A 161 18.43 7.25 11.61
CA PRO A 161 19.27 6.21 12.18
C PRO A 161 18.41 5.20 12.95
N LEU A 162 18.74 3.91 12.86
CA LEU A 162 18.12 2.90 13.71
C LEU A 162 18.18 3.36 15.17
N PRO A 163 17.08 3.32 15.93
CA PRO A 163 17.13 3.62 17.36
C PRO A 163 18.15 2.66 17.99
N VAL A 164 19.22 3.24 18.54
CA VAL A 164 20.23 2.50 19.31
C VAL A 164 19.51 1.97 20.55
N ASN A 165 19.28 0.66 20.57
CA ASN A 165 18.74 -0.15 21.66
C ASN A 165 18.27 0.62 22.91
N GLY A 166 16.95 0.72 23.06
CA GLY A 166 16.34 1.03 24.35
C GLY A 166 15.08 1.86 24.24
N LYS A 167 13.93 1.18 24.32
CA LYS A 167 12.55 1.73 24.44
C LYS A 167 11.87 2.06 23.11
N ASN A 168 11.43 1.01 22.44
CA ASN A 168 10.00 0.85 22.14
C ASN A 168 9.70 -0.64 22.30
N ARG A 169 9.55 -1.07 23.56
CA ARG A 169 8.87 -2.33 23.87
C ARG A 169 7.39 -2.01 23.86
N LEU A 170 6.67 -2.55 22.88
CA LEU A 170 5.27 -2.94 23.10
C LEU A 170 5.28 -4.22 23.94
#